data_AF-A0A7K8A8T8-F1
#
_entry.id   AF-A0A7K8A8T8-F1
#
_cell.length_a   1.000
_cell.length_b   1.000
_cell.length_c   1.000
_cell.angle_alpha   90.00
_cell.angle_beta   90.00
_cell.angle_gamma   90.00
#
_symmetry.space_group_name_H-M   'P 1'
#
loop_
_entity.id
_entity.type
_entity.pdbx_description
1 polymer ?
#
loop_
_entity_poly.entity_id
_entity_poly.type
_entity_poly.pdbx_seq_one_letter_code
_entity_poly.pdbx_strand_id
1 'polypeptide(L)'
;GLITLEELQQQVLKGRGKFAQDVSQDDLLRAIKKLKVLGNGFGIIPVGGTVLVQSVPAELNMDHTVVLQLAEKKGFVTVSEIRGSLRWETERAKQVLEHLLKEGMAWLDAQAPAEPQFWLPALFPERHGQDGAGEEATGAGP
;
A
#
# COMPACT_ATOMS: atom_id res chain seq x y z
N GLY A 1 -8.06 -2.19 -1.20
CA GLY A 1 -6.92 -1.80 -0.35
C GLY A 1 -5.95 -0.95 -1.13
N LEU A 2 -4.75 -0.75 -0.59
CA LEU A 2 -3.62 -0.10 -1.24
C LEU A 2 -2.50 -1.12 -1.47
N ILE A 3 -1.82 -1.03 -2.61
CA ILE A 3 -0.67 -1.87 -2.96
C ILE A 3 0.33 -1.03 -3.75
N THR A 4 1.64 -1.27 -3.60
CA THR A 4 2.63 -0.61 -4.46
C THR A 4 2.55 -1.12 -5.89
N LEU A 5 2.91 -0.28 -6.87
CA LEU A 5 2.96 -0.68 -8.27
C LEU A 5 3.99 -1.79 -8.52
N GLU A 6 5.09 -1.78 -7.77
CA GLU A 6 6.12 -2.82 -7.80
C GLU A 6 5.57 -4.17 -7.32
N GLU A 7 4.92 -4.19 -6.16
CA GLU A 7 4.32 -5.41 -5.61
C GLU A 7 3.19 -5.93 -6.52
N LEU A 8 2.36 -5.03 -7.04
CA LEU A 8 1.33 -5.39 -8.02
C LEU A 8 1.95 -6.05 -9.26
N GLN A 9 3.07 -5.54 -9.76
CA GLN A 9 3.79 -6.14 -10.89
C GLN A 9 4.28 -7.54 -10.55
N GLN A 10 4.89 -7.72 -9.38
CA GLN A 10 5.38 -9.03 -8.93
C GLN A 10 4.22 -10.03 -8.80
N GLN A 11 3.10 -9.64 -8.22
CA GLN A 11 1.91 -10.51 -8.09
C GLN A 11 1.32 -10.87 -9.45
N VAL A 12 1.24 -9.91 -10.38
CA VAL A 12 0.76 -10.18 -11.75
C VAL A 12 1.68 -11.14 -12.50
N LEU A 13 3.00 -11.00 -12.34
CA LEU A 13 3.98 -11.90 -12.95
C LEU A 13 3.92 -13.30 -12.34
N LYS A 14 3.72 -13.43 -11.03
CA LYS A 14 3.54 -14.73 -10.35
C LYS A 14 2.27 -15.46 -10.76
N GLY A 15 1.16 -14.73 -10.91
CA GLY A 15 -0.11 -15.29 -11.39
C GLY A 15 -0.10 -15.68 -12.87
N ARG A 16 0.93 -15.26 -13.60
CA ARG A 16 1.12 -15.53 -15.02
C ARG A 16 2.03 -16.76 -15.18
N GLY A 17 1.54 -17.79 -15.88
CA GLY A 17 2.30 -19.03 -16.11
C GLY A 17 3.61 -18.82 -16.88
N LYS A 18 4.45 -19.87 -16.95
CA LYS A 18 5.81 -19.87 -17.53
C LYS A 18 5.96 -19.30 -18.97
N PHE A 19 4.88 -19.14 -19.71
CA PHE A 19 4.88 -18.66 -21.11
C PHE A 19 4.24 -17.27 -21.27
N ALA A 20 3.97 -16.58 -20.16
CA ALA A 20 3.38 -15.27 -20.21
C ALA A 20 4.38 -14.21 -20.65
N GLN A 21 3.90 -13.27 -21.44
CA GLN A 21 4.66 -12.11 -21.86
C GLN A 21 4.99 -11.21 -20.67
N ASP A 22 6.20 -10.65 -20.68
CA ASP A 22 6.64 -9.66 -19.71
C ASP A 22 5.66 -8.48 -19.62
N VAL A 23 5.42 -8.02 -18.40
CA VAL A 23 4.53 -6.90 -18.10
C VAL A 23 5.35 -5.78 -17.53
N SER A 24 5.34 -4.63 -18.19
CA SER A 24 5.98 -3.43 -17.66
C SER A 24 5.06 -2.69 -16.68
N GLN A 25 5.64 -1.82 -15.85
CA GLN A 25 4.86 -0.94 -14.97
C GLN A 25 3.94 0.00 -15.75
N ASP A 26 4.34 0.42 -16.95
CA ASP A 26 3.52 1.27 -17.82
C ASP A 26 2.27 0.52 -18.33
N ASP A 27 2.39 -0.79 -18.61
CA ASP A 27 1.24 -1.63 -18.98
C ASP A 27 0.22 -1.69 -17.84
N LEU A 28 0.68 -1.83 -16.59
CA LEU A 28 -0.18 -1.81 -15.41
C LEU A 28 -0.87 -0.46 -15.23
N LEU A 29 -0.12 0.65 -15.34
CA LEU A 29 -0.69 1.99 -15.24
C LEU A 29 -1.76 2.24 -16.32
N ARG A 30 -1.51 1.82 -17.56
CA ARG A 30 -2.51 1.89 -18.64
C ARG A 30 -3.72 1.01 -18.34
N ALA A 31 -3.51 -0.20 -17.82
CA ALA A 31 -4.60 -1.10 -17.46
C ALA A 31 -5.49 -0.50 -16.36
N ILE A 32 -4.89 0.02 -15.28
CA ILE A 32 -5.61 0.66 -14.18
C ILE A 32 -6.37 1.89 -14.67
N LYS A 33 -5.77 2.72 -15.53
CA LYS A 33 -6.46 3.86 -16.16
C LYS A 33 -7.67 3.41 -16.97
N LYS A 34 -7.61 2.27 -17.66
CA LYS A 34 -8.77 1.70 -18.35
C LYS A 34 -9.81 1.17 -17.37
N LEU A 35 -9.40 0.55 -16.26
CA LEU A 35 -10.35 0.05 -15.24
C LEU A 35 -11.15 1.16 -14.57
N LYS A 36 -10.64 2.41 -14.53
CA LYS A 36 -11.40 3.56 -14.02
C LYS A 36 -12.74 3.78 -14.74
N VAL A 37 -12.89 3.35 -15.99
CA VAL A 37 -14.18 3.50 -16.72
C VAL A 37 -15.28 2.60 -16.15
N LEU A 38 -14.92 1.58 -15.38
CA LEU A 38 -15.86 0.65 -14.74
C LEU A 38 -16.41 1.18 -13.41
N GLY A 39 -15.91 2.33 -12.94
CA GLY A 39 -16.36 2.99 -11.72
C GLY A 39 -15.20 3.41 -10.81
N ASN A 40 -15.53 3.83 -9.59
CA ASN A 40 -14.57 4.40 -8.63
C ASN A 40 -13.76 3.36 -7.84
N GLY A 41 -13.70 2.11 -8.32
CA GLY A 41 -13.02 1.01 -7.61
C GLY A 41 -11.50 1.06 -7.70
N PHE A 42 -10.95 1.67 -8.77
CA PHE A 42 -9.52 1.68 -9.03
C PHE A 42 -8.93 3.09 -9.08
N GLY A 43 -7.90 3.33 -8.27
CA GLY A 43 -7.21 4.61 -8.14
C GLY A 43 -5.70 4.47 -8.30
N ILE A 44 -5.06 5.57 -8.67
CA ILE A 44 -3.60 5.68 -8.74
C ILE A 44 -3.23 6.88 -7.88
N ILE A 45 -2.38 6.66 -6.89
CA ILE A 45 -1.96 7.66 -5.92
C ILE A 45 -0.44 7.79 -6.03
N PRO A 46 0.09 8.93 -6.51
CA PRO A 46 1.53 9.16 -6.56
C PRO A 46 2.05 9.41 -5.14
N VAL A 47 2.99 8.58 -4.71
CA VAL A 47 3.58 8.62 -3.36
C VAL A 47 5.08 8.76 -3.50
N GLY A 48 5.56 10.00 -3.69
CA GLY A 48 6.98 10.31 -3.82
C GLY A 48 7.65 9.61 -5.00
N GLY A 49 8.56 8.67 -4.71
CA GLY A 49 9.26 7.86 -5.71
C GLY A 49 8.49 6.62 -6.18
N THR A 50 7.40 6.25 -5.51
CA THR A 50 6.56 5.11 -5.87
C THR A 50 5.12 5.52 -6.21
N VAL A 51 4.36 4.55 -6.71
CA VAL A 51 2.94 4.71 -7.04
C VAL A 51 2.16 3.67 -6.26
N LEU A 52 1.16 4.12 -5.51
CA LEU A 52 0.19 3.24 -4.87
C LEU A 52 -1.03 3.07 -5.77
N VAL A 53 -1.50 1.83 -5.86
CA VAL A 53 -2.73 1.45 -6.55
C VAL A 53 -3.80 1.20 -5.51
N GLN A 54 -4.92 1.88 -5.66
CA GLN A 54 -6.11 1.70 -4.84
C GLN A 54 -7.05 0.74 -5.56
N SER A 55 -7.49 -0.32 -4.88
CA SER A 55 -8.41 -1.33 -5.43
C SER A 55 -9.81 -1.32 -4.82
N VAL A 56 -10.03 -0.47 -3.81
CA VAL A 56 -11.35 -0.25 -3.20
C VAL A 56 -11.62 1.26 -3.18
N PRO A 57 -12.86 1.70 -3.43
CA PRO A 57 -13.21 3.10 -3.27
C PRO A 57 -12.91 3.52 -1.83
N ALA A 58 -12.06 4.53 -1.67
CA ALA A 58 -11.89 5.22 -0.41
C ALA A 58 -11.68 6.70 -0.69
N GLU A 59 -12.33 7.54 0.11
CA GLU A 59 -12.28 8.99 -0.03
C GLU A 59 -10.94 9.51 0.50
N LEU A 60 -9.95 9.50 -0.40
CA LEU A 60 -8.64 10.08 -0.15
C LEU A 60 -8.58 11.48 -0.75
N ASN A 61 -8.36 12.47 0.11
CA ASN A 61 -8.13 13.85 -0.31
C ASN A 61 -6.63 14.13 -0.47
N MET A 62 -6.30 15.38 -0.80
CA MET A 62 -4.92 15.82 -0.96
C MET A 62 -4.12 15.63 0.34
N ASP A 63 -4.74 15.85 1.50
CA ASP A 63 -4.07 15.76 2.79
C ASP A 63 -3.64 14.32 3.09
N HIS A 64 -4.53 13.36 2.82
CA HIS A 64 -4.21 11.93 2.94
C HIS A 64 -3.05 11.55 2.02
N THR A 65 -3.07 12.06 0.78
CA THR A 65 -2.00 11.81 -0.20
C THR A 65 -0.64 12.35 0.26
N VAL A 66 -0.60 13.55 0.84
CA VAL A 66 0.65 14.13 1.35
C VAL A 66 1.17 13.37 2.57
N VAL A 67 0.28 12.88 3.45
CA VAL A 67 0.70 12.04 4.59
C VAL A 67 1.22 10.69 4.13
N LEU A 68 0.62 10.09 3.11
CA LEU A 68 1.14 8.88 2.46
C LEU A 68 2.55 9.11 1.90
N GLN A 69 2.79 10.26 1.27
CA GLN A 69 4.11 10.65 0.75
C GLN A 69 5.15 10.81 1.86
N LEU A 70 4.75 11.36 3.00
CA LEU A 70 5.63 11.51 4.16
C LEU A 70 6.06 10.15 4.73
N ALA A 71 5.12 9.19 4.75
CA ALA A 71 5.37 7.85 5.25
C ALA A 71 6.18 6.97 4.28
N GLU A 72 6.29 7.31 3.00
CA GLU A 72 6.93 6.50 1.95
C GLU A 72 8.29 5.93 2.38
N LYS A 73 9.12 6.76 3.04
CA LYS A 73 10.50 6.40 3.39
C LYS A 73 10.62 5.47 4.60
N LYS A 74 9.67 5.55 5.55
CA LYS A 74 9.73 4.83 6.84
C LYS A 74 8.70 3.71 6.94
N GLY A 75 7.66 3.74 6.13
CA GLY A 75 6.47 2.90 6.25
C GLY A 75 5.52 3.33 7.36
N PHE A 76 5.85 4.35 8.14
CA PHE A 76 4.98 4.93 9.17
C PHE A 76 5.15 6.44 9.24
N VAL A 77 4.23 7.09 9.94
CA VAL A 77 4.24 8.53 10.19
C VAL A 77 3.81 8.82 11.62
N THR A 78 4.26 9.93 12.18
CA THR A 78 3.83 10.42 13.50
C THR A 78 3.18 11.80 13.40
N VAL A 79 2.42 12.18 14.43
CA VAL A 79 1.80 13.52 14.50
C VAL A 79 2.88 14.60 14.50
N SER A 80 3.97 14.43 15.25
CA SER A 80 5.04 15.42 15.29
C SER A 80 5.76 15.54 13.94
N GLU A 81 5.91 14.45 13.20
CA GLU A 81 6.51 14.46 11.86
C GLU A 81 5.65 15.20 10.83
N ILE A 82 4.32 15.01 10.87
CA ILE A 82 3.36 15.75 10.02
C ILE A 82 3.42 17.24 10.35
N ARG A 83 3.39 17.59 11.64
CA ARG A 83 3.47 18.99 12.07
C ARG A 83 4.79 19.63 11.67
N GLY A 84 5.91 18.93 11.85
CA GLY A 84 7.24 19.44 11.52
C GLY A 84 7.46 19.61 10.01
N SER A 85 7.04 18.62 9.22
CA SER A 85 7.29 18.58 7.78
C SER A 85 6.28 19.42 6.99
N LEU A 86 5.00 19.37 7.36
CA LEU A 86 3.91 20.04 6.63
C LEU A 86 3.44 21.34 7.27
N ARG A 87 3.94 21.68 8.47
CA ARG A 87 3.50 22.85 9.27
C ARG A 87 2.00 22.86 9.53
N TRP A 88 1.41 21.68 9.70
CA TRP A 88 -0.01 21.55 10.00
C TRP A 88 -0.30 21.69 11.49
N GLU A 89 -1.54 22.09 11.78
CA GLU A 89 -2.08 22.02 13.13
C GLU A 89 -2.24 20.57 13.58
N THR A 90 -2.07 20.35 14.89
CA THR A 90 -2.19 19.01 15.50
C THR A 90 -3.53 18.35 15.18
N GLU A 91 -4.60 19.13 15.19
CA GLU A 91 -5.95 18.63 14.95
C GLU A 91 -6.12 18.12 13.51
N ARG A 92 -5.60 18.87 12.52
CA ARG A 92 -5.63 18.47 11.11
C ARG A 92 -4.83 17.18 10.89
N ALA A 93 -3.65 17.07 11.51
CA ALA A 93 -2.84 15.87 11.44
C ALA A 93 -3.57 14.66 12.04
N LYS A 94 -4.20 14.82 13.21
CA LYS A 94 -4.99 13.76 13.85
C LYS A 94 -6.18 13.33 13.00
N GLN A 95 -6.95 14.26 12.45
CA GLN A 95 -8.10 13.95 11.60
C GLN A 95 -7.72 13.07 10.40
N VAL A 96 -6.61 13.41 9.73
CA VAL A 96 -6.08 12.60 8.62
C VAL A 96 -5.71 11.20 9.08
N LEU A 97 -4.99 11.09 10.20
CA LEU A 97 -4.54 9.81 10.73
C LEU A 97 -5.71 8.93 11.19
N GLU A 98 -6.70 9.51 11.86
CA GLU A 98 -7.94 8.83 12.27
C GLU A 98 -8.72 8.33 11.06
N HIS A 99 -8.78 9.13 9.98
CA HIS A 99 -9.42 8.69 8.74
C HIS A 99 -8.67 7.50 8.12
N LEU A 100 -7.34 7.53 8.07
CA LEU A 100 -6.53 6.41 7.57
C LEU A 100 -6.70 5.14 8.42
N LEU A 101 -6.82 5.27 9.74
CA LEU A 101 -7.15 4.15 10.63
C LEU A 101 -8.55 3.59 10.34
N LYS A 102 -9.55 4.47 10.21
CA LYS A 102 -10.96 4.09 9.97
C LYS A 102 -11.13 3.35 8.65
N GLU A 103 -10.43 3.78 7.61
CA GLU A 103 -10.42 3.13 6.30
C GLU A 103 -9.57 1.85 6.27
N GLY A 104 -8.94 1.46 7.40
CA GLY A 104 -8.09 0.28 7.51
C GLY A 104 -6.79 0.39 6.72
N MET A 105 -6.37 1.59 6.35
CA MET A 105 -5.13 1.84 5.59
C MET A 105 -3.91 2.00 6.49
N ALA A 106 -4.13 2.34 7.76
CA ALA A 106 -3.07 2.49 8.75
C ALA A 106 -3.36 1.67 10.01
N TRP A 107 -2.31 1.32 10.74
CA TRP A 107 -2.35 0.69 12.06
C TRP A 107 -1.68 1.59 13.10
N LEU A 108 -2.27 1.67 14.28
CA LEU A 108 -1.72 2.44 15.40
C LEU A 108 -0.79 1.56 16.23
N ASP A 109 0.48 1.96 16.33
CA ASP A 109 1.42 1.46 17.32
C ASP A 109 1.57 2.49 18.44
N ALA A 110 0.86 2.23 19.55
CA ALA A 110 0.93 3.05 20.75
C ALA A 110 2.09 2.67 21.69
N GLN A 111 2.88 1.65 21.35
CA GLN A 111 4.00 1.14 22.17
C GLN A 111 5.36 1.69 21.72
N ALA A 112 5.38 2.49 20.65
CA ALA A 112 6.59 3.13 20.18
C ALA A 112 7.22 4.04 21.26
N PRO A 113 8.56 4.03 21.41
CA PRO A 113 9.25 4.60 22.57
C PRO A 113 9.21 6.13 22.67
N ALA A 114 8.94 6.84 21.57
CA ALA A 114 8.94 8.30 21.53
C ALA A 114 7.52 8.88 21.46
N GLU A 115 6.76 8.49 20.45
CA GLU A 115 5.36 8.89 20.27
C GLU A 115 4.62 7.81 19.46
N PRO A 116 3.27 7.77 19.51
CA PRO A 116 2.49 6.81 18.75
C PRO A 116 2.78 6.88 17.24
N GLN A 117 3.05 5.72 16.64
CA GLN A 117 3.37 5.57 15.22
C GLN A 117 2.17 5.05 14.45
N PHE A 118 1.90 5.64 13.28
CA PHE A 118 0.84 5.23 12.38
C PHE A 118 1.47 4.54 11.18
N TRP A 119 1.42 3.22 11.21
CA TRP A 119 2.05 2.33 10.25
C TRP A 119 1.14 2.12 9.05
N LEU A 120 1.71 2.12 7.84
CA LEU A 120 0.99 1.99 6.58
C LEU A 120 1.44 0.70 5.89
N PRO A 121 0.71 -0.41 6.05
CA PRO A 121 1.12 -1.72 5.57
C PRO A 121 1.42 -1.76 4.06
N ALA A 122 0.69 -0.97 3.28
CA ALA A 122 0.88 -0.88 1.83
C ALA A 122 2.24 -0.30 1.40
N LEU A 123 3.01 0.27 2.33
CA LEU A 123 4.37 0.76 2.09
C LEU A 123 5.44 -0.22 2.57
N PHE A 124 5.04 -1.35 3.18
CA PHE A 124 5.98 -2.36 3.58
C PHE A 124 6.43 -3.16 2.36
N PRO A 125 7.72 -3.26 2.10
CA PRO A 125 8.19 -4.26 1.15
C PRO A 125 7.85 -5.63 1.75
N GLU A 126 6.95 -6.38 1.11
CA GLU A 126 6.67 -7.77 1.50
C GLU A 126 8.00 -8.53 1.51
N ARG A 127 8.48 -8.85 2.71
CA ARG A 127 9.35 -9.99 2.93
C ARG A 127 8.49 -11.19 2.68
N HIS A 128 8.47 -11.65 1.43
CA HIS A 128 7.85 -12.90 1.06
C HIS A 128 8.34 -13.98 2.03
N GLY A 129 7.46 -14.39 2.93
CA GLY A 129 7.57 -15.69 3.56
C GLY A 129 7.65 -16.71 2.43
N GLN A 130 8.59 -17.63 2.53
CA GLN A 130 8.51 -18.86 1.75
C GLN A 130 7.15 -19.48 2.09
N ASP A 131 6.20 -19.38 1.17
CA ASP A 131 5.01 -20.21 1.21
C ASP A 131 5.50 -21.65 1.36
N GLY A 132 5.01 -22.30 2.41
CA GLY A 132 5.35 -23.68 2.75
C GLY A 132 5.26 -24.54 1.50
N ALA A 133 6.34 -25.28 1.26
CA ALA A 133 6.37 -26.34 0.28
C ALA A 133 5.09 -27.17 0.42
N GLY A 134 4.31 -27.23 -0.66
CA GLY A 134 3.19 -28.15 -0.76
C GLY A 134 3.70 -29.55 -0.46
N GLU A 135 3.28 -30.09 0.69
CA GLU A 135 3.46 -31.49 1.02
C GLU A 135 2.44 -32.28 0.18
N GLU A 136 2.76 -32.47 -1.11
CA GLU A 136 2.17 -33.55 -1.89
C GLU A 136 2.70 -34.86 -1.29
N ALA A 137 1.98 -35.37 -0.30
CA ALA A 137 2.09 -36.74 0.16
C ALA A 137 1.72 -37.67 -1.00
N THR A 138 2.72 -38.00 -1.81
CA THR A 138 2.66 -39.13 -2.74
C THR A 138 2.67 -40.41 -1.90
N GLY A 139 1.57 -41.15 -1.97
CA GLY A 139 1.48 -42.48 -1.38
C GLY A 139 2.45 -43.44 -2.06
N ALA A 140 3.05 -44.33 -1.25
CA ALA A 140 3.53 -45.62 -1.70
C ALA A 140 3.47 -46.59 -0.52
N GLY A 141 2.54 -47.55 -0.59
CA GLY A 141 2.63 -48.81 0.14
C GLY A 141 3.87 -49.60 -0.29
N PRO A 142 4.24 -50.63 0.47
CA PRO A 142 3.56 -51.91 0.33
C PRO A 142 2.97 -52.51 1.62
#